data_AF-A0A2Z2K910-F1
#
_entry.id   AF-A0A2Z2K910-F1
#
_cell.length_a   1.000
_cell.length_b   1.000
_cell.length_c   1.000
_cell.angle_alpha   90.00
_cell.angle_beta   90.00
_cell.angle_gamma   90.00
#
_symmetry.space_group_name_H-M   'P 1'
#
loop_
_entity.id
_entity.type
_entity.pdbx_description
1 polymer ?
#
loop_
_entity_poly.entity_id
_entity_poly.type
_entity_poly.pdbx_seq_one_letter_code
_entity_poly.pdbx_strand_id
1 'polypeptide(L)'
;MFKFGTIGAYKQVRHNPRNKAVIDTYNGYVVIPDDTTGLAPTAATPTIAKSKDVHVVWNIIDKPEIRNSSDFYIAVGEPVRAFKLTDLVDLPVELSHDVVKDDFATVAIGAFLVPCDDTTDPTAKGKWKVSTATDYGVKIKVLEKTTFGDKGFYGKVVVQ
;
A
#
# COMPACT_ATOMS: atom_id res chain seq x y z
N MET A 1 0.40 -6.13 -6.45
CA MET A 1 -0.60 -5.19 -7.00
C MET A 1 -1.68 -4.86 -5.97
N PHE A 2 -2.31 -3.68 -6.04
CA PHE A 2 -3.45 -3.27 -5.20
C PHE A 2 -4.62 -2.84 -6.09
N LYS A 3 -5.84 -3.17 -5.68
CA LYS A 3 -7.07 -2.91 -6.42
C LYS A 3 -8.16 -2.40 -5.49
N PHE A 4 -8.87 -1.38 -5.94
CA PHE A 4 -10.08 -0.91 -5.30
C PHE A 4 -11.23 -1.91 -5.56
N GLY A 5 -11.92 -2.32 -4.50
CA GLY A 5 -13.00 -3.32 -4.61
C GLY A 5 -14.27 -2.77 -5.27
N THR A 6 -14.46 -1.44 -5.32
CA THR A 6 -15.58 -0.80 -6.03
C THR A 6 -15.12 0.43 -6.80
N ILE A 7 -15.83 0.75 -7.89
CA ILE A 7 -15.61 1.99 -8.65
C ILE A 7 -15.91 3.24 -7.79
N GLY A 8 -16.87 3.14 -6.86
CA GLY A 8 -17.20 4.22 -5.92
C GLY A 8 -16.01 4.62 -5.05
N ALA A 9 -15.24 3.63 -4.58
CA ALA A 9 -14.04 3.87 -3.79
C ALA A 9 -13.01 4.72 -4.54
N TYR A 10 -12.72 4.36 -5.78
CA TYR A 10 -11.75 5.12 -6.59
C TYR A 10 -12.15 6.58 -6.82
N LYS A 11 -13.46 6.88 -6.93
CA LYS A 11 -13.97 8.23 -7.18
C LYS A 11 -13.88 9.17 -5.98
N GLN A 12 -13.85 8.62 -4.77
CA GLN A 12 -13.91 9.40 -3.52
C GLN A 12 -12.53 9.62 -2.90
N VAL A 13 -11.53 8.83 -3.29
CA VAL A 13 -10.22 8.85 -2.67
C VAL A 13 -9.34 9.95 -3.25
N ARG A 14 -8.83 10.79 -2.35
CA ARG A 14 -7.83 11.79 -2.71
C ARG A 14 -6.50 11.10 -2.95
N HIS A 15 -5.76 11.61 -3.92
CA HIS A 15 -4.38 11.19 -4.14
C HIS A 15 -3.48 12.41 -4.28
N ASN A 16 -2.20 12.26 -3.92
CA ASN A 16 -1.17 13.26 -4.16
C ASN A 16 -0.24 12.76 -5.28
N PRO A 17 -0.29 13.36 -6.49
CA PRO A 17 0.57 12.98 -7.60
C PRO A 17 1.89 13.77 -7.66
N ARG A 18 2.12 14.75 -6.77
CA ARG A 18 3.26 15.69 -6.88
C ARG A 18 4.53 15.18 -6.22
N ASN A 19 4.40 14.25 -5.28
CA ASN A 19 5.52 13.72 -4.51
C ASN A 19 6.29 12.66 -5.29
N LYS A 20 7.59 12.56 -5.00
CA LYS A 20 8.51 11.63 -5.67
C LYS A 20 8.92 10.48 -4.75
N ALA A 21 9.09 9.29 -5.33
CA ALA A 21 9.53 8.11 -4.59
C ALA A 21 10.93 8.29 -3.99
N VAL A 22 11.11 7.89 -2.73
CA VAL A 22 12.43 7.90 -2.04
C VAL A 22 13.15 6.55 -2.19
N ILE A 23 12.40 5.48 -2.44
CA ILE A 23 12.89 4.15 -2.76
C ILE A 23 12.23 3.67 -4.05
N ASP A 24 12.84 2.67 -4.68
CA ASP A 24 12.15 1.89 -5.71
C ASP A 24 10.86 1.30 -5.15
N THR A 25 9.74 1.57 -5.82
CA THR A 25 8.40 1.25 -5.33
C THR A 25 7.52 0.68 -6.44
N TYR A 26 6.41 0.08 -6.03
CA TYR A 26 5.47 -0.61 -6.91
C TYR A 26 4.02 -0.32 -6.48
N ASN A 27 3.08 -0.56 -7.39
CA ASN A 27 1.66 -0.45 -7.05
C ASN A 27 1.26 -1.41 -5.90
N GLY A 28 0.71 -0.83 -4.84
CA GLY A 28 0.32 -1.49 -3.60
C GLY A 28 1.28 -1.27 -2.43
N TYR A 29 2.43 -0.64 -2.65
CA TYR A 29 3.33 -0.26 -1.57
C TYR A 29 2.77 0.96 -0.81
N VAL A 30 3.21 1.09 0.44
CA VAL A 30 2.83 2.14 1.38
C VAL A 30 3.86 3.25 1.40
N VAL A 31 3.37 4.48 1.26
CA VAL A 31 4.14 5.72 1.36
C VAL A 31 3.42 6.75 2.22
N ILE A 32 4.16 7.76 2.67
CA ILE A 32 3.65 8.91 3.41
C ILE A 32 4.13 10.18 2.66
N PRO A 33 3.33 10.70 1.72
CA PRO A 33 3.66 11.91 0.98
C PRO A 33 3.84 13.11 1.91
N ASP A 34 4.87 13.90 1.64
CA ASP A 34 5.19 15.14 2.36
C ASP A 34 5.27 16.32 1.38
N ASP A 35 4.23 17.16 1.38
CA ASP A 35 4.14 18.34 0.52
C ASP A 35 5.27 19.36 0.75
N THR A 36 5.93 19.36 1.91
CA THR A 36 7.01 20.29 2.24
C THR A 36 8.29 19.94 1.47
N THR A 37 8.61 18.64 1.43
CA THR A 37 9.83 18.14 0.77
C THR A 37 9.58 17.73 -0.68
N GLY A 38 8.33 17.51 -1.07
CA GLY A 38 7.98 16.95 -2.38
C GLY A 38 8.37 15.47 -2.50
N LEU A 39 8.59 14.78 -1.39
CA LEU A 39 8.99 13.37 -1.34
C LEU A 39 7.87 12.48 -0.79
N ALA A 40 7.91 11.20 -1.12
CA ALA A 40 7.02 10.16 -0.62
C ALA A 40 7.85 9.02 -0.02
N PRO A 41 8.37 9.20 1.21
CA PRO A 41 9.04 8.11 1.94
C PRO A 41 8.07 6.97 2.27
N THR A 42 8.61 5.81 2.61
CA THR A 42 7.87 4.74 3.27
C THR A 42 7.38 5.20 4.65
N ALA A 43 6.59 4.36 5.33
CA ALA A 43 6.27 4.62 6.72
C ALA A 43 7.50 4.61 7.65
N ALA A 44 8.62 4.02 7.22
CA ALA A 44 9.92 3.90 7.90
C ALA A 44 9.90 3.18 9.25
N THR A 45 8.99 3.51 10.16
CA THR A 45 8.86 2.93 11.51
C THR A 45 7.38 2.77 11.90
N PRO A 46 7.07 1.86 12.85
CA PRO A 46 5.73 1.73 13.42
C PRO A 46 5.21 3.03 14.04
N THR A 47 6.06 3.82 14.68
CA THR A 47 5.68 5.10 15.31
C THR A 47 5.09 6.07 14.30
N ILE A 48 5.72 6.17 13.12
CA ILE A 48 5.22 7.02 12.04
C ILE A 48 3.94 6.43 11.44
N ALA A 49 3.92 5.12 11.18
CA ALA A 49 2.74 4.42 10.64
C ALA A 49 1.50 4.51 11.56
N LYS A 50 1.70 4.63 12.88
CA LYS A 50 0.63 4.78 13.87
C LYS A 50 0.13 6.22 13.99
N SER A 51 1.01 7.21 13.82
CA SER A 51 0.71 8.63 14.06
C SER A 51 0.25 9.39 12.82
N LYS A 52 0.50 8.85 11.62
CA LYS A 52 0.15 9.50 10.35
C LYS A 52 -0.78 8.62 9.54
N ASP A 53 -1.53 9.27 8.66
CA ASP A 53 -2.20 8.57 7.59
C ASP A 53 -1.19 8.01 6.58
N VAL A 54 -1.51 6.84 6.05
CA VAL A 54 -0.70 6.10 5.11
C VAL A 54 -1.38 6.08 3.75
N HIS A 55 -0.58 6.14 2.70
CA HIS A 55 -1.06 6.16 1.33
C HIS A 55 -0.59 4.92 0.60
N VAL A 56 -1.41 4.43 -0.31
CA VAL A 56 -1.04 3.33 -1.21
C VAL A 56 -0.64 3.88 -2.56
N VAL A 57 0.48 3.39 -3.09
CA VAL A 57 0.95 3.74 -4.43
C VAL A 57 0.09 3.03 -5.48
N TRP A 58 -0.45 3.80 -6.44
CA TRP A 58 -1.24 3.27 -7.54
C TRP A 58 -1.06 4.12 -8.82
N ASN A 59 0.09 4.01 -9.46
CA ASN A 59 0.41 4.68 -10.71
C ASN A 59 -0.28 4.01 -11.91
N ILE A 60 -0.43 4.80 -12.97
CA ILE A 60 -0.80 4.30 -14.31
C ILE A 60 0.46 4.25 -15.18
N ILE A 61 0.45 3.41 -16.20
CA ILE A 61 1.51 3.41 -17.22
C ILE A 61 1.30 4.67 -18.08
N ASP A 62 2.16 5.67 -17.90
CA ASP A 62 2.08 6.95 -18.63
C ASP A 62 3.20 7.14 -19.66
N LYS A 63 4.16 6.19 -19.75
CA LYS A 63 5.28 6.23 -20.70
C LYS A 63 4.97 5.40 -21.96
N PRO A 64 5.21 5.95 -23.17
CA PRO A 64 4.90 5.29 -24.43
C PRO A 64 5.86 4.14 -24.79
N GLU A 65 7.05 4.07 -24.18
CA GLU A 65 7.92 2.90 -24.37
C GLU A 65 7.46 1.72 -23.52
N ILE A 66 7.19 0.59 -24.18
CA ILE A 66 6.88 -0.70 -23.57
C ILE A 66 8.11 -1.16 -22.78
N ARG A 67 8.23 -0.69 -21.53
CA ARG A 67 8.79 -1.53 -20.47
C ARG A 67 7.72 -2.58 -20.24
N ASN A 68 8.06 -3.81 -20.63
CA ASN A 68 7.30 -5.04 -20.41
C ASN A 68 6.22 -4.95 -19.32
N SER A 69 5.11 -5.67 -19.53
CA SER A 69 3.95 -5.84 -18.61
C SER A 69 4.28 -6.33 -17.19
N SER A 70 5.56 -6.38 -16.82
CA SER A 70 6.09 -6.51 -15.48
C SER A 70 5.92 -5.19 -14.70
N ASP A 71 4.64 -4.95 -14.38
CA ASP A 71 4.12 -4.33 -13.15
C ASP A 71 4.74 -3.02 -12.67
N PHE A 72 4.09 -1.90 -13.02
CA PHE A 72 4.02 -0.63 -12.28
C PHE A 72 5.23 -0.24 -11.41
N TYR A 73 6.44 -0.45 -11.91
CA TYR A 73 7.69 -0.09 -11.24
C TYR A 73 7.87 1.41 -11.31
N ILE A 74 8.21 2.01 -10.18
CA ILE A 74 8.43 3.44 -10.02
C ILE A 74 9.81 3.60 -9.38
N ALA A 75 10.76 4.14 -10.14
CA ALA A 75 12.12 4.31 -9.67
C ALA A 75 12.21 5.48 -8.67
N VAL A 76 13.29 5.50 -7.87
CA VAL A 76 13.62 6.67 -7.02
C VAL A 76 13.58 7.97 -7.84
N GLY A 77 12.93 8.99 -7.29
CA GLY A 77 12.80 10.31 -7.91
C GLY A 77 11.66 10.44 -8.93
N GLU A 78 10.99 9.34 -9.29
CA GLU A 78 9.81 9.38 -10.15
C GLU A 78 8.54 9.75 -9.35
N PRO A 79 7.56 10.41 -9.99
CA PRO A 79 6.32 10.80 -9.32
C PRO A 79 5.50 9.58 -8.90
N VAL A 80 4.95 9.62 -7.69
CA VAL A 80 4.03 8.61 -7.17
C VAL A 80 2.61 9.15 -7.13
N ARG A 81 1.66 8.31 -7.51
CA ARG A 81 0.24 8.55 -7.30
C ARG A 81 -0.17 7.88 -5.99
N ALA A 82 -0.04 8.63 -4.90
CA ALA A 82 -0.27 8.14 -3.56
C ALA A 82 -1.72 8.35 -3.13
N PHE A 83 -2.51 7.28 -3.03
CA PHE A 83 -3.93 7.31 -2.64
C PHE A 83 -4.08 7.22 -1.13
N LYS A 84 -4.84 8.16 -0.56
CA LYS A 84 -5.04 8.29 0.88
C LYS A 84 -5.92 7.16 1.43
N LEU A 85 -5.41 6.34 2.35
CA LEU A 85 -6.15 5.17 2.82
C LEU A 85 -7.27 5.51 3.81
N THR A 86 -7.22 6.61 4.57
CA THR A 86 -8.39 6.98 5.40
C THR A 86 -9.64 7.25 4.57
N ASP A 87 -9.49 7.69 3.33
CA ASP A 87 -10.62 7.93 2.42
C ASP A 87 -11.25 6.62 1.94
N LEU A 88 -10.60 5.48 2.18
CA LEU A 88 -11.08 4.12 1.88
C LEU A 88 -11.72 3.43 3.09
N VAL A 89 -11.92 4.11 4.22
CA VAL A 89 -12.54 3.50 5.40
C VAL A 89 -13.82 2.73 5.04
N ASP A 90 -13.90 1.50 5.54
CA ASP A 90 -14.99 0.55 5.28
C ASP A 90 -15.20 0.12 3.81
N LEU A 91 -14.34 0.58 2.90
CA LEU A 91 -14.39 0.15 1.50
C LEU A 91 -13.54 -1.10 1.29
N PRO A 92 -14.01 -2.03 0.43
CA PRO A 92 -13.27 -3.22 0.12
C PRO A 92 -12.08 -2.90 -0.78
N VAL A 93 -10.98 -3.61 -0.53
CA VAL A 93 -9.72 -3.54 -1.27
C VAL A 93 -9.21 -4.95 -1.52
N GLU A 94 -8.44 -5.13 -2.58
CA GLU A 94 -7.85 -6.42 -2.93
C GLU A 94 -6.36 -6.23 -3.21
N LEU A 95 -5.53 -7.08 -2.63
CA LEU A 95 -4.07 -6.99 -2.69
C LEU A 95 -3.50 -8.31 -3.21
N SER A 96 -2.50 -8.29 -4.09
CA SER A 96 -1.74 -9.51 -4.41
C SER A 96 -0.75 -9.80 -3.30
N HIS A 97 -0.37 -11.06 -3.13
CA HIS A 97 0.51 -11.47 -2.05
C HIS A 97 1.90 -10.83 -2.16
N ASP A 98 2.33 -10.43 -3.35
CA ASP A 98 3.65 -9.85 -3.61
C ASP A 98 3.89 -8.53 -2.86
N VAL A 99 2.81 -7.82 -2.50
CA VAL A 99 2.89 -6.58 -1.71
C VAL A 99 2.78 -6.83 -0.20
N VAL A 100 2.67 -8.09 0.22
CA VAL A 100 2.68 -8.53 1.61
C VAL A 100 4.00 -9.27 1.87
N LYS A 101 4.63 -9.01 3.01
CA LYS A 101 5.88 -9.66 3.41
C LYS A 101 5.65 -11.10 3.87
N ASP A 102 4.59 -11.30 4.65
CA ASP A 102 4.28 -12.60 5.25
C ASP A 102 3.83 -13.62 4.21
N ASP A 103 4.19 -14.87 4.45
CA ASP A 103 3.84 -15.97 3.56
C ASP A 103 2.32 -16.14 3.44
N PHE A 104 1.84 -16.38 2.22
CA PHE A 104 0.41 -16.47 1.92
C PHE A 104 -0.30 -17.53 2.76
N ALA A 105 0.36 -18.66 3.05
CA ALA A 105 -0.24 -19.72 3.84
C ALA A 105 -0.45 -19.31 5.31
N THR A 106 0.42 -18.46 5.86
CA THR A 106 0.43 -18.08 7.29
C THR A 106 -0.48 -16.90 7.61
N VAL A 107 -0.81 -16.05 6.64
CA VAL A 107 -1.76 -14.96 6.82
C VAL A 107 -3.16 -15.54 7.11
N ALA A 108 -3.69 -15.29 8.30
CA ALA A 108 -5.00 -15.75 8.72
C ALA A 108 -6.12 -14.82 8.24
N ILE A 109 -7.31 -15.39 7.97
CA ILE A 109 -8.52 -14.58 7.81
C ILE A 109 -8.82 -13.87 9.13
N GLY A 110 -9.14 -12.59 9.06
CA GLY A 110 -9.34 -11.71 10.21
C GLY A 110 -8.07 -11.03 10.71
N ALA A 111 -6.89 -11.37 10.20
CA ALA A 111 -5.64 -10.69 10.53
C ALA A 111 -5.64 -9.24 10.04
N PHE A 112 -4.84 -8.40 10.70
CA PHE A 112 -4.60 -7.03 10.26
C PHE A 112 -3.26 -6.92 9.55
N LEU A 113 -3.29 -6.29 8.39
CA LEU A 113 -2.10 -5.86 7.65
C LEU A 113 -1.79 -4.41 7.99
N VAL A 114 -0.53 -4.16 8.32
CA VAL A 114 0.04 -2.84 8.64
C VAL A 114 1.31 -2.63 7.81
N PRO A 115 1.82 -1.39 7.67
CA PRO A 115 3.06 -1.16 6.93
C PRO A 115 4.26 -1.87 7.58
N CYS A 116 5.17 -2.36 6.76
CA CYS A 116 6.47 -2.86 7.19
C CYS A 116 7.29 -1.75 7.90
N ASP A 117 8.17 -2.18 8.80
CA ASP A 117 9.17 -1.31 9.43
C ASP A 117 10.47 -1.46 8.64
N ASP A 118 11.00 -0.38 8.09
CA ASP A 118 12.18 -0.44 7.23
C ASP A 118 13.43 -0.92 7.96
N THR A 119 13.45 -0.83 9.30
CA THR A 119 14.54 -1.28 10.16
C THR A 119 14.50 -2.79 10.37
N THR A 120 13.32 -3.35 10.66
CA THR A 120 13.17 -4.80 10.91
C THR A 120 12.85 -5.61 9.65
N ASP A 121 12.38 -4.94 8.60
CA ASP A 121 11.94 -5.52 7.33
C ASP A 121 12.70 -4.88 6.14
N PRO A 122 14.05 -4.86 6.14
CA PRO A 122 14.84 -4.07 5.17
C PRO A 122 14.69 -4.52 3.72
N THR A 123 14.23 -5.74 3.47
CA THR A 123 13.96 -6.30 2.13
C THR A 123 12.50 -6.15 1.69
N ALA A 124 11.63 -5.65 2.58
CA ALA A 124 10.19 -5.52 2.36
C ALA A 124 9.70 -4.09 2.66
N LYS A 125 10.58 -3.09 2.47
CA LYS A 125 10.26 -1.67 2.63
C LYS A 125 9.06 -1.29 1.78
N GLY A 126 8.13 -0.55 2.37
CA GLY A 126 6.87 -0.18 1.71
C GLY A 126 5.86 -1.32 1.54
N LYS A 127 6.18 -2.59 1.84
CA LYS A 127 5.19 -3.66 1.84
C LYS A 127 4.30 -3.63 3.07
N TRP A 128 3.30 -4.50 3.07
CA TRP A 128 2.44 -4.81 4.21
C TRP A 128 2.96 -6.00 5.00
N LYS A 129 2.66 -6.05 6.30
CA LYS A 129 2.91 -7.21 7.16
C LYS A 129 1.74 -7.46 8.10
N VAL A 130 1.59 -8.69 8.55
CA VAL A 130 0.66 -9.06 9.61
C VAL A 130 1.10 -8.46 10.93
N SER A 131 0.16 -7.91 11.69
CA SER A 131 0.38 -7.47 13.05
C SER A 131 -0.83 -7.72 13.94
N THR A 132 -0.56 -7.99 15.22
CA THR A 132 -1.58 -8.05 16.28
C THR A 132 -1.78 -6.69 16.97
N ALA A 133 -0.94 -5.70 16.65
CA ALA A 133 -1.03 -4.36 17.20
C ALA A 133 -2.31 -3.67 16.72
N THR A 134 -3.03 -3.08 17.65
CA THR A 134 -4.33 -2.46 17.37
C THR A 134 -4.23 -0.97 17.07
N ASP A 135 -3.14 -0.32 17.50
CA ASP A 135 -2.92 1.13 17.59
C ASP A 135 -2.40 1.80 16.31
N TYR A 136 -2.44 1.09 15.17
CA TYR A 136 -2.17 1.70 13.87
C TYR A 136 -3.38 2.52 13.40
N GLY A 137 -3.14 3.79 13.06
CA GLY A 137 -4.20 4.70 12.59
C GLY A 137 -4.93 4.21 11.35
N VAL A 138 -4.25 3.44 10.48
CA VAL A 138 -4.87 2.74 9.35
C VAL A 138 -4.31 1.32 9.23
N LYS A 139 -5.19 0.35 9.02
CA LYS A 139 -4.87 -1.06 8.81
C LYS A 139 -5.84 -1.70 7.83
N ILE A 140 -5.46 -2.83 7.24
CA ILE A 140 -6.34 -3.59 6.35
C ILE A 140 -6.71 -4.90 7.05
N LYS A 141 -8.00 -5.12 7.29
CA LYS A 141 -8.48 -6.41 7.81
C LYS A 141 -8.64 -7.39 6.66
N VAL A 142 -7.96 -8.52 6.73
CA VAL A 142 -8.12 -9.62 5.77
C VAL A 142 -9.47 -10.29 6.00
N LEU A 143 -10.28 -10.39 4.95
CA LEU A 143 -11.60 -11.01 4.99
C LEU A 143 -11.62 -12.35 4.25
N GLU A 144 -10.85 -12.48 3.17
CA GLU A 144 -10.81 -13.69 2.35
C GLU A 144 -9.46 -13.82 1.64
N LYS A 145 -9.07 -15.06 1.31
CA LYS A 145 -7.95 -15.35 0.40
C LYS A 145 -8.49 -15.53 -1.01
N THR A 146 -7.88 -14.87 -1.99
CA THR A 146 -8.30 -14.87 -3.39
C THR A 146 -7.16 -15.33 -4.30
N THR A 147 -7.45 -15.47 -5.60
CA THR A 147 -6.47 -15.80 -6.64
C THR A 147 -5.96 -14.55 -7.38
N PHE A 148 -6.11 -13.37 -6.79
CA PHE A 148 -5.74 -12.11 -7.44
C PHE A 148 -4.22 -11.97 -7.53
N GLY A 149 -3.70 -11.92 -8.76
CA GLY A 149 -2.25 -11.91 -9.02
C GLY A 149 -1.60 -13.22 -8.56
N ASP A 150 -2.14 -14.36 -9.00
CA ASP A 150 -1.85 -15.74 -8.52
C ASP A 150 -2.38 -16.00 -7.10
N LYS A 151 -1.98 -15.20 -6.12
CA LYS A 151 -2.42 -15.27 -4.72
C LYS A 151 -2.75 -13.88 -4.21
N GLY A 152 -3.90 -13.72 -3.57
CA GLY A 152 -4.35 -12.41 -3.12
C GLY A 152 -5.15 -12.42 -1.82
N PHE A 153 -5.38 -11.24 -1.29
CA PHE A 153 -6.15 -10.99 -0.09
C PHE A 153 -7.24 -9.99 -0.41
N TYR A 154 -8.49 -10.38 -0.16
CA TYR A 154 -9.59 -9.44 -0.11
C TYR A 154 -9.71 -8.91 1.33
N GLY A 155 -9.78 -7.60 1.48
CA GLY A 155 -9.79 -6.96 2.77
C GLY A 155 -10.62 -5.69 2.80
N LYS A 156 -10.69 -5.10 3.98
CA LYS A 156 -11.37 -3.83 4.23
C LYS A 156 -10.44 -2.89 4.99
N VAL A 157 -10.41 -1.63 4.58
CA VAL A 157 -9.63 -0.61 5.31
C VAL A 157 -10.34 -0.26 6.62
N VAL A 158 -9.58 -0.26 7.70
CA VAL A 158 -10.03 0.06 9.06
C VAL A 158 -9.16 1.20 9.57
N VAL A 159 -9.82 2.24 10.09
CA VAL A 159 -9.17 3.38 10.76
C VAL A 159 -9.51 3.38 12.24
N GLN A 160 -8.64 3.98 13.05
CA GLN A 160 -8.85 4.20 14.48
C GLN A 160 -8.95 5.69 14.79
#